data_AF-A0A502EE58-F1
#
_entry.id   AF-A0A502EE58-F1
#
_cell.length_a   1.000
_cell.length_b   1.000
_cell.length_c   1.000
_cell.angle_alpha   90.00
_cell.angle_beta   90.00
_cell.angle_gamma   90.00
#
_symmetry.space_group_name_H-M   'P 1'
#
loop_
_entity.id
_entity.type
_entity.pdbx_description
1 polymer ?
#
loop_
_entity_poly.entity_id
_entity_poly.type
_entity_poly.pdbx_seq_one_letter_code
_entity_poly.pdbx_strand_id
1 'polypeptide(L)'
;MPVRIAATVVACALSAGVAACSNPQSPSAEAGFTTSVSVPLDAPLSHLHGLHVARRGKLLAGTHGGLFSIDVATGATARVGDSDDDFMGLGGASGTDELVSSGHPGPSSDAPNPLGLRASMDGGQTWTTRSRSGTTDFHVLATDGKTLLGSDGQGLQTSHDGGVTWAAGAEVAVAALAVTPSAVWAITSDGVARSTDGGGSFTTMPAVPPLALITGNSRGLWGVDAAGYAWSSADGAEWDKGERVGAVEALTSGPDGTGYAASSDAVYVLKRSDTGPR
;
A
#
# COMPACT_ATOMS: atom_id res chain seq x y z
N MET A 1 -85.44 37.43 -33.44
CA MET A 1 -85.27 36.27 -34.33
C MET A 1 -84.05 35.48 -33.87
N PRO A 2 -84.17 34.15 -33.73
CA PRO A 2 -83.20 33.29 -33.06
C PRO A 2 -82.19 32.73 -34.07
N VAL A 3 -80.99 32.37 -33.62
CA VAL A 3 -80.35 31.13 -34.10
C VAL A 3 -79.65 30.48 -32.92
N ARG A 4 -80.28 29.42 -32.41
CA ARG A 4 -79.64 28.34 -31.66
C ARG A 4 -78.98 27.42 -32.70
N ILE A 5 -77.70 27.09 -32.53
CA ILE A 5 -77.12 25.90 -33.17
C ILE A 5 -76.74 24.95 -32.05
N ALA A 6 -77.51 23.88 -31.95
CA ALA A 6 -77.14 22.66 -31.27
C ALA A 6 -76.18 21.88 -32.18
N ALA A 7 -75.11 21.32 -31.62
CA ALA A 7 -74.36 20.25 -32.25
C ALA A 7 -74.19 19.12 -31.25
N THR A 8 -74.77 17.99 -31.62
CA THR A 8 -74.79 16.73 -30.89
C THR A 8 -73.44 16.03 -30.97
N VAL A 9 -73.12 15.34 -29.88
CA VAL A 9 -71.95 14.51 -29.59
C VAL A 9 -71.78 13.37 -30.59
N VAL A 10 -70.53 13.11 -31.00
CA VAL A 10 -70.06 11.75 -31.33
C VAL A 10 -68.80 11.48 -30.51
N ALA A 11 -68.92 10.54 -29.59
CA ALA A 11 -67.82 9.98 -28.83
C ALA A 11 -67.09 8.95 -29.70
N CYS A 12 -65.76 9.10 -29.82
CA CYS A 12 -64.87 8.02 -30.21
C CYS A 12 -63.78 7.93 -29.15
N ALA A 13 -63.86 6.89 -28.33
CA ALA A 13 -62.83 6.55 -27.36
C ALA A 13 -61.64 5.93 -28.10
N LEU A 14 -60.47 6.56 -28.00
CA LEU A 14 -59.19 5.89 -28.17
C LEU A 14 -58.33 6.18 -26.94
N SER A 15 -58.14 5.14 -26.13
CA SER A 15 -57.15 5.04 -25.08
C SER A 15 -55.75 4.96 -25.69
N ALA A 16 -54.84 5.87 -25.31
CA ALA A 16 -53.41 5.71 -25.53
C ALA A 16 -52.60 6.41 -24.43
N GLY A 17 -52.08 5.58 -23.52
CA GLY A 17 -50.77 5.68 -22.88
C GLY A 17 -50.30 7.02 -22.30
N VAL A 18 -50.27 7.08 -20.97
CA VAL A 18 -49.31 7.93 -20.26
C VAL A 18 -47.91 7.43 -20.63
N ALA A 19 -47.20 8.14 -21.51
CA ALA A 19 -45.78 7.89 -21.73
C ALA A 19 -45.03 8.42 -20.52
N ALA A 20 -44.89 7.58 -19.49
CA ALA A 20 -43.85 7.74 -18.51
C ALA A 20 -42.52 7.56 -19.25
N CYS A 21 -41.76 8.64 -19.42
CA CYS A 21 -40.36 8.56 -19.82
C CYS A 21 -39.57 7.92 -18.67
N SER A 22 -39.65 6.61 -18.52
CA SER A 22 -38.65 5.85 -17.79
C SER A 22 -37.43 5.75 -18.69
N ASN A 23 -36.44 6.61 -18.47
CA ASN A 23 -35.09 6.31 -18.92
C ASN A 23 -34.67 4.99 -18.26
N PRO A 24 -34.30 3.94 -19.01
CA PRO A 24 -33.46 2.91 -18.43
C PRO A 24 -32.11 3.58 -18.18
N GLN A 25 -31.88 4.00 -16.93
CA GLN A 25 -30.55 4.28 -16.46
C GLN A 25 -29.79 2.96 -16.62
N SER A 26 -28.93 2.89 -17.63
CA SER A 26 -27.91 1.85 -17.72
C SER A 26 -27.24 1.77 -16.34
N PRO A 27 -27.04 0.57 -15.76
CA PRO A 27 -26.28 0.48 -14.53
C PRO A 27 -24.92 1.10 -14.82
N SER A 28 -24.64 2.23 -14.16
CA SER A 28 -23.28 2.76 -14.10
C SER A 28 -22.46 1.61 -13.54
N ALA A 29 -21.39 1.22 -14.24
CA ALA A 29 -20.42 0.32 -13.65
C ALA A 29 -20.04 0.92 -12.30
N GLU A 30 -20.38 0.24 -11.21
CA GLU A 30 -19.87 0.63 -9.90
C GLU A 30 -18.34 0.59 -10.03
N ALA A 31 -17.69 1.73 -9.81
CA ALA A 31 -16.24 1.79 -9.72
C ALA A 31 -15.77 0.71 -8.74
N GLY A 32 -14.58 0.13 -8.97
CA GLY A 32 -14.05 -0.90 -8.10
C GLY A 32 -14.08 -0.40 -6.66
N PHE A 33 -14.60 -1.20 -5.75
CA PHE A 33 -14.67 -0.87 -4.34
C PHE A 33 -13.67 -1.72 -3.57
N THR A 34 -12.87 -1.10 -2.70
CA THR A 34 -11.99 -1.85 -1.81
C THR A 34 -12.70 -2.14 -0.49
N THR A 35 -12.74 -3.41 -0.10
CA THR A 35 -13.26 -3.86 1.21
C THR A 35 -12.13 -4.12 2.18
N SER A 36 -12.43 -4.04 3.47
CA SER A 36 -11.50 -4.30 4.56
C SER A 36 -12.12 -5.20 5.62
N VAL A 37 -11.31 -6.09 6.18
CA VAL A 37 -11.65 -6.82 7.41
C VAL A 37 -10.64 -6.42 8.47
N SER A 38 -11.13 -5.86 9.57
CA SER A 38 -10.31 -5.45 10.71
C SER A 38 -10.25 -6.57 11.76
N VAL A 39 -9.06 -6.84 12.26
CA VAL A 39 -8.79 -7.78 13.35
C VAL A 39 -7.95 -7.04 14.40
N PRO A 40 -8.47 -6.84 15.63
CA PRO A 40 -7.69 -6.29 16.74
C PRO A 40 -6.49 -7.20 17.07
N LEU A 41 -5.37 -6.62 17.47
CA LEU A 41 -4.22 -7.39 17.95
C LEU A 41 -4.42 -7.82 19.41
N ASP A 42 -4.08 -9.06 19.74
CA ASP A 42 -4.17 -9.60 21.10
C ASP A 42 -3.24 -8.87 22.07
N ALA A 43 -2.08 -8.46 21.56
CA ALA A 43 -1.11 -7.64 22.24
C ALA A 43 -0.67 -6.50 21.31
N PRO A 44 -0.80 -5.23 21.74
CA PRO A 44 -0.33 -4.09 20.96
C PRO A 44 1.15 -4.20 20.63
N LEU A 45 1.50 -3.83 19.42
CA LEU A 45 2.88 -3.67 18.99
C LEU A 45 3.34 -2.24 19.28
N SER A 46 4.65 -2.02 19.38
CA SER A 46 5.17 -0.67 19.21
C SER A 46 4.99 -0.22 17.77
N HIS A 47 5.17 1.09 17.53
CA HIS A 47 5.06 1.71 16.21
C HIS A 47 5.70 0.88 15.08
N LEU A 48 4.93 0.71 14.01
CA LEU A 48 5.29 -0.10 12.84
C LEU A 48 6.01 0.74 11.79
N HIS A 49 7.19 0.30 11.35
CA HIS A 49 7.96 0.97 10.29
C HIS A 49 7.99 0.19 8.97
N GLY A 50 7.17 -0.86 8.88
CA GLY A 50 6.95 -1.59 7.64
C GLY A 50 6.31 -2.94 7.88
N LEU A 51 5.65 -3.43 6.83
CA LEU A 51 5.06 -4.76 6.79
C LEU A 51 5.64 -5.56 5.63
N HIS A 52 5.75 -6.88 5.83
CA HIS A 52 6.15 -7.80 4.77
C HIS A 52 5.32 -9.08 4.81
N VAL A 53 4.93 -9.58 3.64
CA VAL A 53 4.31 -10.90 3.53
C VAL A 53 5.40 -11.90 3.19
N ALA A 54 5.79 -12.71 4.17
CA ALA A 54 6.80 -13.75 4.00
C ALA A 54 6.26 -14.98 3.26
N ARG A 55 7.11 -16.00 3.06
CA ARG A 55 6.69 -17.25 2.44
C ARG A 55 5.52 -17.86 3.21
N ARG A 56 4.61 -18.51 2.48
CA ARG A 56 3.36 -19.10 3.02
C ARG A 56 2.38 -18.07 3.60
N GLY A 57 2.54 -16.79 3.29
CA GLY A 57 1.57 -15.74 3.64
C GLY A 57 1.68 -15.22 5.07
N LYS A 58 2.78 -15.51 5.78
CA LYS A 58 3.01 -15.01 7.14
C LYS A 58 3.25 -13.50 7.09
N LEU A 59 2.41 -12.71 7.76
CA LEU A 59 2.59 -11.26 7.85
C LEU A 59 3.62 -10.93 8.94
N LEU A 60 4.60 -10.11 8.58
CA LEU A 60 5.70 -9.65 9.44
C LEU A 60 5.64 -8.13 9.57
N ALA A 61 6.05 -7.62 10.73
CA ALA A 61 6.02 -6.24 11.15
C ALA A 61 7.37 -5.83 11.74
N GLY A 62 7.99 -4.80 11.16
CA GLY A 62 9.19 -4.16 11.71
C GLY A 62 8.82 -3.11 12.72
N THR A 63 9.46 -3.14 13.90
CA THR A 63 9.09 -2.32 15.05
C THR A 63 10.33 -1.80 15.79
N HIS A 64 10.13 -0.93 16.77
CA HIS A 64 11.18 -0.50 17.69
C HIS A 64 11.79 -1.62 18.57
N GLY A 65 11.14 -2.79 18.64
CA GLY A 65 11.61 -3.94 19.43
C GLY A 65 12.02 -5.15 18.59
N GLY A 66 12.33 -4.95 17.32
CA GLY A 66 12.64 -5.99 16.35
C GLY A 66 11.45 -6.40 15.49
N LEU A 67 11.45 -7.65 15.03
CA LEU A 67 10.46 -8.17 14.10
C LEU A 67 9.39 -9.00 14.81
N PHE A 68 8.13 -8.76 14.43
CA PHE A 68 6.99 -9.52 14.93
C PHE A 68 6.22 -10.14 13.77
N SER A 69 5.60 -11.28 14.00
CA SER A 69 4.59 -11.85 13.11
C SER A 69 3.19 -11.58 13.61
N ILE A 70 2.27 -11.36 12.68
CA ILE A 70 0.87 -11.10 12.94
C ILE A 70 0.04 -12.22 12.30
N ASP A 71 -0.73 -12.94 13.10
CA ASP A 71 -1.77 -13.83 12.59
C ASP A 71 -3.00 -13.00 12.22
N VAL A 72 -3.26 -12.86 10.92
CA VAL A 72 -4.32 -11.98 10.42
C VAL A 72 -5.74 -12.51 10.63
N ALA A 73 -5.89 -13.75 11.10
CA ALA A 73 -7.21 -14.33 11.40
C ALA A 73 -7.59 -14.17 12.87
N THR A 74 -6.59 -14.21 13.77
CA THR A 74 -6.79 -14.20 15.22
C THR A 74 -6.35 -12.90 15.88
N GLY A 75 -5.41 -12.15 15.28
CA GLY A 75 -4.78 -10.99 15.91
C GLY A 75 -3.59 -11.34 16.78
N ALA A 76 -3.24 -12.63 16.90
CA ALA A 76 -2.11 -13.06 17.71
C ALA A 76 -0.79 -12.51 17.15
N THR A 77 0.04 -11.95 18.03
CA THR A 77 1.38 -11.46 17.69
C THR A 77 2.46 -12.32 18.35
N ALA A 78 3.58 -12.51 17.65
CA ALA A 78 4.71 -13.27 18.18
C ALA A 78 6.02 -12.68 17.67
N ARG A 79 7.04 -12.62 18.53
CA ARG A 79 8.37 -12.19 18.13
C ARG A 79 9.00 -13.17 17.13
N VAL A 80 9.76 -12.65 16.19
CA VAL A 80 10.49 -13.41 15.16
C VAL A 80 11.99 -13.18 15.34
N GLY A 81 12.74 -14.26 15.52
CA GLY A 81 14.17 -14.21 15.83
C GLY A 81 14.49 -13.59 17.20
N ASP A 82 15.80 -13.43 17.43
CA ASP A 82 16.34 -12.93 18.70
C ASP A 82 16.66 -11.42 18.70
N SER A 83 16.73 -10.79 17.52
CA SER A 83 17.10 -9.37 17.36
C SER A 83 16.12 -8.41 18.02
N ASP A 84 16.59 -7.59 18.98
CA ASP A 84 15.85 -6.47 19.59
C ASP A 84 16.23 -5.10 19.00
N ASP A 85 16.95 -5.11 17.87
CA ASP A 85 17.23 -3.93 17.07
C ASP A 85 15.96 -3.12 16.76
N ASP A 86 16.07 -1.80 16.84
CA ASP A 86 15.04 -0.84 16.44
C ASP A 86 14.99 -0.79 14.90
N PHE A 87 13.95 -1.40 14.32
CA PHE A 87 13.76 -1.40 12.87
C PHE A 87 12.91 -0.20 12.45
N MET A 88 13.59 0.78 11.85
CA MET A 88 13.04 2.06 11.37
C MET A 88 12.65 2.04 9.88
N GLY A 89 12.96 0.94 9.19
CA GLY A 89 12.48 0.68 7.84
C GLY A 89 12.55 -0.82 7.55
N LEU A 90 11.55 -1.36 6.86
CA LEU A 90 11.49 -2.77 6.49
C LEU A 90 11.04 -2.92 5.04
N GLY A 91 11.72 -3.77 4.28
CA GLY A 91 11.32 -4.13 2.92
C GLY A 91 11.64 -5.58 2.57
N GLY A 92 10.99 -6.10 1.54
CA GLY A 92 11.24 -7.44 1.02
C GLY A 92 10.42 -7.72 -0.23
N ALA A 93 10.83 -8.73 -1.00
CA ALA A 93 10.05 -9.19 -2.15
C ALA A 93 8.87 -10.02 -1.67
N SER A 94 7.63 -9.55 -1.92
CA SER A 94 6.43 -10.20 -1.40
C SER A 94 6.37 -11.71 -1.69
N GLY A 95 6.08 -12.50 -0.65
CA GLY A 95 6.03 -13.96 -0.70
C GLY A 95 7.38 -14.67 -0.50
N THR A 96 8.47 -13.94 -0.23
CA THR A 96 9.79 -14.52 0.07
C THR A 96 10.15 -14.38 1.54
N ASP A 97 11.13 -15.17 1.99
CA ASP A 97 11.74 -15.05 3.33
C ASP A 97 12.95 -14.09 3.33
N GLU A 98 13.12 -13.33 2.25
CA GLU A 98 14.21 -12.36 2.08
C GLU A 98 13.74 -10.97 2.49
N LEU A 99 14.39 -10.42 3.51
CA LEU A 99 14.07 -9.12 4.10
C LEU A 99 15.30 -8.24 4.13
N VAL A 100 15.06 -6.94 4.07
CA VAL A 100 16.02 -5.91 4.42
C VAL A 100 15.44 -4.98 5.48
N SER A 101 16.30 -4.48 6.36
CA SER A 101 15.92 -3.54 7.42
C SER A 101 17.02 -2.49 7.62
N SER A 102 16.68 -1.40 8.29
CA SER A 102 17.61 -0.39 8.81
C SER A 102 17.07 0.16 10.14
N GLY A 103 17.83 1.05 10.79
CA GLY A 103 17.47 1.64 12.07
C GLY A 103 18.62 1.63 13.07
N HIS A 104 18.35 1.31 14.33
CA HIS A 104 19.29 1.46 15.43
C HIS A 104 19.53 0.15 16.19
N PRO A 105 20.76 -0.07 16.70
CA PRO A 105 21.04 -1.23 17.55
C PRO A 105 20.18 -1.23 18.81
N GLY A 106 19.61 -2.39 19.10
CA GLY A 106 18.82 -2.65 20.30
C GLY A 106 19.69 -2.84 21.55
N PRO A 107 19.09 -2.96 22.75
CA PRO A 107 19.83 -3.18 23.99
C PRO A 107 20.78 -4.38 23.98
N SER A 108 20.46 -5.44 23.22
CA SER A 108 21.31 -6.63 23.09
C SER A 108 22.38 -6.55 22.00
N SER A 109 22.40 -5.46 21.23
CA SER A 109 23.17 -5.34 19.99
C SER A 109 24.41 -4.47 20.16
N ASP A 110 25.58 -5.03 19.85
CA ASP A 110 26.87 -4.30 19.83
C ASP A 110 27.17 -3.67 18.45
N ALA A 111 26.19 -3.60 17.55
CA ALA A 111 26.39 -3.05 16.22
C ALA A 111 26.63 -1.53 16.27
N PRO A 112 27.35 -0.96 15.27
CA PRO A 112 27.42 0.49 15.11
C PRO A 112 26.04 1.12 14.96
N ASN A 113 25.90 2.37 15.40
CA ASN A 113 24.68 3.15 15.29
C ASN A 113 24.88 4.29 14.26
N PRO A 114 24.05 4.40 13.20
CA PRO A 114 22.93 3.51 12.84
C PRO A 114 23.37 2.15 12.28
N LEU A 115 22.45 1.17 12.22
CA LEU A 115 22.72 -0.19 11.77
C LEU A 115 23.23 -0.30 10.33
N GLY A 116 22.96 0.72 9.49
CA GLY A 116 23.09 0.59 8.05
C GLY A 116 22.01 -0.31 7.47
N LEU A 117 22.29 -0.93 6.33
CA LEU A 117 21.41 -1.95 5.77
C LEU A 117 21.70 -3.31 6.41
N ARG A 118 20.66 -3.94 6.94
CA ARG A 118 20.64 -5.31 7.44
C ARG A 118 19.85 -6.18 6.46
N ALA A 119 20.23 -7.46 6.33
CA ALA A 119 19.53 -8.42 5.50
C ALA A 119 19.27 -9.72 6.25
N SER A 120 18.11 -10.34 5.98
CA SER A 120 17.72 -11.66 6.46
C SER A 120 17.26 -12.52 5.28
N MET A 121 17.59 -13.82 5.31
CA MET A 121 17.24 -14.80 4.28
C MET A 121 16.34 -15.93 4.81
N ASP A 122 15.95 -15.84 6.09
CA ASP A 122 15.23 -16.87 6.83
C ASP A 122 13.95 -16.34 7.49
N GLY A 123 13.36 -15.30 6.89
CA GLY A 123 12.10 -14.71 7.33
C GLY A 123 12.26 -13.86 8.58
N GLY A 124 13.46 -13.33 8.81
CA GLY A 124 13.77 -12.42 9.91
C GLY A 124 14.26 -13.11 11.18
N GLN A 125 14.52 -14.42 11.12
CA GLN A 125 15.02 -15.17 12.28
C GLN A 125 16.45 -14.76 12.61
N THR A 126 17.28 -14.53 11.59
CA THR A 126 18.64 -14.02 11.74
C THR A 126 18.90 -12.85 10.78
N TRP A 127 19.78 -11.94 11.20
CA TRP A 127 20.12 -10.72 10.45
C TRP A 127 21.63 -10.58 10.30
N THR A 128 22.05 -10.10 9.13
CA THR A 128 23.45 -9.82 8.81
C THR A 128 23.61 -8.38 8.35
N THR A 129 24.70 -7.73 8.77
CA THR A 129 25.07 -6.42 8.21
C THR A 129 25.42 -6.58 6.74
N ARG A 130 24.82 -5.75 5.89
CA ARG A 130 25.01 -5.77 4.44
C ARG A 130 25.88 -4.62 3.95
N SER A 131 25.59 -3.39 4.36
CA SER A 131 26.36 -2.19 3.98
C SER A 131 26.04 -1.00 4.90
N ARG A 132 26.83 0.08 4.83
CA ARG A 132 26.57 1.38 5.48
C ARG A 132 26.38 1.34 7.00
N SER A 133 26.96 0.33 7.65
CA SER A 133 26.98 0.19 9.10
C SER A 133 27.65 1.41 9.74
N GLY A 134 26.97 2.02 10.70
CA GLY A 134 27.41 3.22 11.41
C GLY A 134 27.27 4.52 10.61
N THR A 135 26.68 4.50 9.41
CA THR A 135 26.66 5.68 8.52
C THR A 135 25.29 6.07 7.99
N THR A 136 24.36 5.14 7.80
CA THR A 136 23.06 5.45 7.19
C THR A 136 21.92 4.79 7.93
N ASP A 137 20.85 5.55 8.09
CA ASP A 137 19.61 5.14 8.72
C ASP A 137 18.46 5.23 7.71
N PHE A 138 18.23 4.14 6.98
CA PHE A 138 17.19 4.13 5.95
C PHE A 138 15.81 3.98 6.59
N HIS A 139 15.11 5.11 6.74
CA HIS A 139 13.73 5.15 7.23
C HIS A 139 12.72 4.72 6.17
N VAL A 140 13.08 4.81 4.90
CA VAL A 140 12.23 4.34 3.79
C VAL A 140 13.01 3.29 3.02
N LEU A 141 12.45 2.09 2.92
CA LEU A 141 12.98 0.97 2.13
C LEU A 141 11.87 0.37 1.26
N ALA A 142 12.18 0.09 0.00
CA ALA A 142 11.28 -0.65 -0.89
C ALA A 142 12.06 -1.51 -1.87
N THR A 143 11.61 -2.74 -2.11
CA THR A 143 12.27 -3.65 -3.05
C THR A 143 11.32 -4.66 -3.68
N ASP A 144 11.63 -5.07 -4.91
CA ASP A 144 11.01 -6.21 -5.60
C ASP A 144 11.94 -7.44 -5.64
N GLY A 145 13.06 -7.40 -4.90
CA GLY A 145 14.12 -8.41 -4.91
C GLY A 145 15.17 -8.21 -6.00
N LYS A 146 14.97 -7.29 -6.96
CA LYS A 146 15.95 -6.94 -8.01
C LYS A 146 16.46 -5.52 -7.84
N THR A 147 15.55 -4.59 -7.58
CA THR A 147 15.84 -3.19 -7.28
C THR A 147 15.53 -2.96 -5.81
N LEU A 148 16.46 -2.37 -5.10
CA LEU A 148 16.29 -1.89 -3.74
C LEU A 148 16.45 -0.37 -3.75
N LEU A 149 15.47 0.32 -3.18
CA LEU A 149 15.53 1.76 -2.96
C LEU A 149 15.55 2.05 -1.47
N GLY A 150 16.33 3.06 -1.09
CA GLY A 150 16.46 3.51 0.28
C GLY A 150 16.53 5.04 0.37
N SER A 151 15.96 5.61 1.43
CA SER A 151 16.13 7.02 1.77
C SER A 151 16.26 7.21 3.28
N ASP A 152 17.13 8.15 3.66
CA ASP A 152 17.29 8.68 5.02
C ASP A 152 16.61 10.06 5.20
N GLY A 153 15.82 10.49 4.20
CA GLY A 153 15.13 11.77 4.18
C GLY A 153 15.82 12.88 3.38
N GLN A 154 17.08 12.73 2.96
CA GLN A 154 17.83 13.76 2.21
C GLN A 154 17.91 13.48 0.69
N GLY A 155 17.55 12.27 0.25
CA GLY A 155 17.52 11.89 -1.16
C GLY A 155 17.34 10.40 -1.34
N LEU A 156 17.12 9.98 -2.58
CA LEU A 156 16.92 8.57 -2.92
C LEU A 156 18.26 7.90 -3.24
N GLN A 157 18.42 6.66 -2.81
CA GLN A 157 19.54 5.79 -3.15
C GLN A 157 18.99 4.51 -3.77
N THR A 158 19.67 4.01 -4.80
CA THR A 158 19.25 2.82 -5.54
C THR A 158 20.34 1.75 -5.51
N SER A 159 19.94 0.50 -5.45
CA SER A 159 20.82 -0.66 -5.49
C SER A 159 20.22 -1.76 -6.36
N HIS A 160 21.08 -2.46 -7.10
CA HIS A 160 20.72 -3.58 -7.97
C HIS A 160 21.47 -4.88 -7.60
N ASP A 161 22.16 -4.91 -6.46
CA ASP A 161 22.95 -6.04 -5.96
C ASP A 161 22.54 -6.48 -4.55
N GLY A 162 21.28 -6.20 -4.18
CA GLY A 162 20.74 -6.49 -2.86
C GLY A 162 21.38 -5.61 -1.77
N GLY A 163 21.67 -4.35 -2.09
CA GLY A 163 22.13 -3.35 -1.14
C GLY A 163 23.59 -3.48 -0.74
N VAL A 164 24.43 -4.13 -1.55
CA VAL A 164 25.88 -4.17 -1.33
C VAL A 164 26.50 -2.84 -1.76
N THR A 165 26.13 -2.38 -2.95
CA THR A 165 26.51 -1.07 -3.49
C THR A 165 25.28 -0.22 -3.77
N TRP A 166 25.47 1.10 -3.75
CA TRP A 166 24.42 2.08 -3.86
C TRP A 166 24.85 3.21 -4.80
N ALA A 167 23.93 3.64 -5.65
CA ALA A 167 24.06 4.83 -6.47
C ALA A 167 23.08 5.91 -5.99
N ALA A 168 23.42 7.17 -6.24
CA ALA A 168 22.49 8.27 -6.06
C ALA A 168 21.34 8.15 -7.06
N GLY A 169 20.10 8.23 -6.56
CA GLY A 169 18.89 8.38 -7.35
C GLY A 169 18.47 9.85 -7.42
N ALA A 170 17.18 10.09 -7.57
CA ALA A 170 16.61 11.42 -7.56
C ALA A 170 16.85 12.16 -6.22
N GLU A 171 17.18 13.45 -6.31
CA GLU A 171 17.26 14.38 -5.17
C GLU A 171 15.86 14.86 -4.77
N VAL A 172 15.05 13.91 -4.30
CA VAL A 172 13.68 14.16 -3.85
C VAL A 172 13.46 13.52 -2.48
N ALA A 173 12.86 14.28 -1.57
CA ALA A 173 12.42 13.74 -0.29
C ALA A 173 11.19 12.85 -0.51
N VAL A 174 11.24 11.62 0.00
CA VAL A 174 10.17 10.64 -0.14
C VAL A 174 9.67 10.24 1.24
N ALA A 175 8.35 10.23 1.41
CA ALA A 175 7.70 9.75 2.63
C ALA A 175 7.44 8.24 2.57
N ALA A 176 7.18 7.71 1.38
CA ALA A 176 6.99 6.28 1.15
C ALA A 176 7.34 5.91 -0.30
N LEU A 177 7.67 4.64 -0.52
CA LEU A 177 8.04 4.10 -1.83
C LEU A 177 7.27 2.80 -2.11
N ALA A 178 6.95 2.58 -3.38
CA ALA A 178 6.47 1.30 -3.87
C ALA A 178 7.21 0.89 -5.15
N VAL A 179 7.49 -0.40 -5.31
CA VAL A 179 8.14 -0.94 -6.50
C VAL A 179 7.19 -1.89 -7.21
N THR A 180 6.96 -1.65 -8.49
CA THR A 180 6.19 -2.52 -9.38
C THR A 180 7.10 -2.95 -10.54
N PRO A 181 6.77 -4.01 -11.29
CA PRO A 181 7.57 -4.41 -12.45
C PRO A 181 7.76 -3.31 -13.50
N SER A 182 6.86 -2.32 -13.55
CA SER A 182 6.87 -1.25 -14.55
C SER A 182 7.38 0.09 -14.06
N ALA A 183 7.48 0.32 -12.75
CA ALA A 183 7.75 1.63 -12.19
C ALA A 183 8.08 1.60 -10.69
N VAL A 184 8.79 2.64 -10.26
CA VAL A 184 8.89 3.06 -8.85
C VAL A 184 7.89 4.18 -8.62
N TRP A 185 7.19 4.13 -7.50
CA TRP A 185 6.27 5.16 -7.06
C TRP A 185 6.76 5.76 -5.75
N ALA A 186 6.61 7.07 -5.61
CA ALA A 186 7.03 7.80 -4.42
C ALA A 186 5.91 8.73 -3.96
N ILE A 187 5.74 8.84 -2.64
CA ILE A 187 4.98 9.94 -2.04
C ILE A 187 5.98 11.06 -1.74
N THR A 188 5.82 12.21 -2.39
CA THR A 188 6.66 13.41 -2.19
C THR A 188 5.82 14.54 -1.61
N SER A 189 6.44 15.69 -1.33
CA SER A 189 5.72 16.90 -0.90
C SER A 189 4.69 17.40 -1.93
N ASP A 190 4.90 17.08 -3.21
CA ASP A 190 4.09 17.55 -4.33
C ASP A 190 2.99 16.54 -4.71
N GLY A 191 2.91 15.42 -3.98
CA GLY A 191 1.96 14.33 -4.21
C GLY A 191 2.64 13.04 -4.65
N VAL A 192 1.84 12.12 -5.20
CA VAL A 192 2.37 10.85 -5.70
C VAL A 192 3.09 11.09 -7.03
N ALA A 193 4.32 10.60 -7.12
CA ALA A 193 5.15 10.69 -8.30
C ALA A 193 5.58 9.31 -8.79
N ARG A 194 5.83 9.19 -10.10
CA ARG A 194 6.22 7.95 -10.78
C ARG A 194 7.58 8.10 -11.44
N SER A 195 8.41 7.07 -11.30
CA SER A 195 9.67 6.88 -12.00
C SER A 195 9.60 5.61 -12.86
N THR A 196 10.08 5.70 -14.10
CA THR A 196 10.24 4.55 -15.02
C THR A 196 11.70 4.22 -15.31
N ASP A 197 12.63 4.89 -14.63
CA ASP A 197 14.09 4.74 -14.75
C ASP A 197 14.73 4.22 -13.46
N GLY A 198 13.95 3.52 -12.62
CA GLY A 198 14.45 2.87 -11.40
C GLY A 198 14.69 3.82 -10.22
N GLY A 199 14.07 5.00 -10.22
CA GLY A 199 14.22 6.03 -9.20
C GLY A 199 15.24 7.13 -9.56
N GLY A 200 15.70 7.20 -10.81
CA GLY A 200 16.60 8.26 -11.27
C GLY A 200 15.92 9.61 -11.43
N SER A 201 14.66 9.62 -11.88
CA SER A 201 13.83 10.82 -12.01
C SER A 201 12.35 10.50 -11.79
N PHE A 202 11.58 11.49 -11.33
CA PHE A 202 10.16 11.34 -11.01
C PHE A 202 9.30 12.38 -11.73
N THR A 203 8.12 11.95 -12.16
CA THR A 203 7.05 12.83 -12.66
C THR A 203 5.85 12.77 -11.70
N THR A 204 5.41 13.92 -11.20
CA THR A 204 4.21 14.02 -10.37
C THR A 204 2.95 13.63 -11.14
N MET A 205 2.07 12.88 -10.49
CA MET A 205 0.85 12.32 -11.08
C MET A 205 -0.38 13.13 -10.62
N PRO A 206 -1.03 13.92 -11.51
CA PRO A 206 -2.03 14.94 -11.11
C PRO A 206 -3.40 14.40 -10.71
N ALA A 207 -3.68 13.10 -10.88
CA ALA A 207 -4.98 12.47 -10.62
C ALA A 207 -4.90 11.33 -9.58
N VAL A 208 -3.87 11.35 -8.73
CA VAL A 208 -3.71 10.35 -7.66
C VAL A 208 -4.26 10.92 -6.35
N PRO A 209 -4.98 10.12 -5.54
CA PRO A 209 -5.40 10.54 -4.21
C PRO A 209 -4.22 11.04 -3.36
N PRO A 210 -4.44 11.89 -2.34
CA PRO A 210 -3.40 12.37 -1.45
C PRO A 210 -2.99 11.26 -0.46
N LEU A 211 -2.28 10.26 -0.98
CA LEU A 211 -1.82 9.10 -0.23
C LEU A 211 -0.77 9.51 0.81
N ALA A 212 -0.83 8.89 1.98
CA ALA A 212 0.18 8.94 3.03
C ALA A 212 1.03 7.66 3.06
N LEU A 213 0.45 6.52 2.66
CA LEU A 213 1.16 5.24 2.48
C LEU A 213 0.93 4.72 1.06
N ILE A 214 1.94 4.06 0.50
CA ILE A 214 1.85 3.37 -0.79
C ILE A 214 2.68 2.08 -0.75
N THR A 215 2.16 1.02 -1.38
CA THR A 215 2.88 -0.23 -1.63
C THR A 215 2.46 -0.78 -2.99
N GLY A 216 3.23 -1.71 -3.55
CA GLY A 216 2.92 -2.29 -4.83
C GLY A 216 3.71 -3.55 -5.12
N ASN A 217 3.19 -4.34 -6.04
CA ASN A 217 3.87 -5.47 -6.64
C ASN A 217 3.33 -5.73 -8.06
N SER A 218 3.54 -6.92 -8.62
CA SER A 218 3.06 -7.29 -9.97
C SER A 218 1.53 -7.37 -10.11
N ARG A 219 0.78 -7.30 -9.00
CA ARG A 219 -0.68 -7.26 -8.95
C ARG A 219 -1.23 -5.84 -8.89
N GLY A 220 -0.38 -4.83 -8.78
CA GLY A 220 -0.73 -3.42 -8.78
C GLY A 220 -0.38 -2.74 -7.46
N LEU A 221 -1.08 -1.65 -7.16
CA LEU A 221 -0.82 -0.74 -6.05
C LEU A 221 -1.93 -0.76 -5.00
N TRP A 222 -1.50 -0.46 -3.77
CA TRP A 222 -2.34 -0.14 -2.64
C TRP A 222 -1.86 1.18 -2.04
N GLY A 223 -2.79 1.96 -1.50
CA GLY A 223 -2.48 3.18 -0.77
C GLY A 223 -3.44 3.44 0.36
N VAL A 224 -3.04 4.28 1.30
CA VAL A 224 -3.92 4.83 2.34
C VAL A 224 -3.74 6.33 2.40
N ASP A 225 -4.83 7.09 2.37
CA ASP A 225 -4.78 8.55 2.47
C ASP A 225 -4.73 9.05 3.93
N ALA A 226 -4.45 10.34 4.12
CA ALA A 226 -4.36 10.94 5.44
C ALA A 226 -5.69 10.93 6.23
N ALA A 227 -6.84 10.71 5.56
CA ALA A 227 -8.13 10.54 6.22
C ALA A 227 -8.37 9.08 6.67
N GLY A 228 -7.49 8.15 6.26
CA GLY A 228 -7.51 6.74 6.60
C GLY A 228 -8.33 5.89 5.64
N TYR A 229 -8.64 6.36 4.42
CA TYR A 229 -9.28 5.53 3.41
C TYR A 229 -8.26 4.68 2.67
N ALA A 230 -8.57 3.40 2.47
CA ALA A 230 -7.80 2.54 1.60
C ALA A 230 -8.11 2.83 0.13
N TRP A 231 -7.10 2.70 -0.72
CA TRP A 231 -7.19 2.93 -2.16
C TRP A 231 -6.46 1.81 -2.90
N SER A 232 -6.94 1.45 -4.08
CA SER A 232 -6.30 0.43 -4.92
C SER A 232 -6.18 0.90 -6.36
N SER A 233 -5.14 0.43 -7.05
CA SER A 233 -4.97 0.68 -8.48
C SER A 233 -4.28 -0.49 -9.17
N ALA A 234 -4.65 -0.78 -10.41
CA ALA A 234 -3.97 -1.81 -11.20
C ALA A 234 -2.57 -1.35 -11.65
N ASP A 235 -2.43 -0.08 -12.04
CA ASP A 235 -1.24 0.46 -12.72
C ASP A 235 -0.93 1.92 -12.33
N GLY A 236 -1.70 2.50 -11.41
CA GLY A 236 -1.58 3.87 -10.92
C GLY A 236 -2.23 4.93 -11.80
N ALA A 237 -2.94 4.56 -12.88
CA ALA A 237 -3.68 5.50 -13.72
C ALA A 237 -5.04 5.90 -13.12
N GLU A 238 -5.81 4.91 -12.66
CA GLU A 238 -7.10 5.09 -12.00
C GLU A 238 -7.07 4.47 -10.60
N TRP A 239 -7.71 5.12 -9.64
CA TRP A 239 -7.70 4.72 -8.24
C TRP A 239 -9.11 4.52 -7.70
N ASP A 240 -9.34 3.31 -7.20
CA ASP A 240 -10.58 2.88 -6.59
C ASP A 240 -10.56 3.18 -5.10
N LYS A 241 -11.50 4.01 -4.63
CA LYS A 241 -11.64 4.34 -3.21
C LYS A 241 -12.33 3.21 -2.45
N GLY A 242 -11.76 2.82 -1.33
CA GLY A 242 -12.28 1.79 -0.44
C GLY A 242 -12.83 2.29 0.88
N GLU A 243 -13.01 1.32 1.78
CA GLU A 243 -13.34 1.53 3.17
C GLU A 243 -12.27 2.29 3.95
N ARG A 244 -12.68 2.82 5.10
CA ARG A 244 -11.80 3.52 6.04
C ARG A 244 -11.13 2.52 6.98
N VAL A 245 -9.82 2.43 6.93
CA VAL A 245 -8.95 1.62 7.81
C VAL A 245 -8.37 2.43 8.98
N GLY A 246 -8.63 3.74 9.02
CA GLY A 246 -8.18 4.60 10.11
C GLY A 246 -6.71 5.00 10.02
N ALA A 247 -6.11 5.34 11.16
CA ALA A 247 -4.71 5.75 11.25
C ALA A 247 -3.82 4.51 11.34
N VAL A 248 -3.51 3.93 10.19
CA VAL A 248 -2.55 2.84 10.05
C VAL A 248 -1.13 3.40 9.88
N GLU A 249 -0.15 2.65 10.35
CA GLU A 249 1.26 3.03 10.40
C GLU A 249 2.05 2.39 9.25
N ALA A 250 1.64 1.20 8.81
CA ALA A 250 2.34 0.47 7.77
C ALA A 250 1.38 -0.25 6.80
N LEU A 251 1.85 -0.45 5.56
CA LEU A 251 1.09 -1.01 4.45
C LEU A 251 1.99 -1.95 3.61
N THR A 252 1.48 -3.11 3.23
CA THR A 252 2.13 -4.05 2.30
C THR A 252 1.11 -4.78 1.43
N SER A 253 1.59 -5.58 0.48
CA SER A 253 0.74 -6.41 -0.38
C SER A 253 1.34 -7.79 -0.58
N GLY A 254 0.46 -8.81 -0.54
CA GLY A 254 0.80 -10.21 -0.79
C GLY A 254 0.98 -10.54 -2.27
N PRO A 255 1.59 -11.69 -2.60
CA PRO A 255 1.84 -12.11 -3.99
C PRO A 255 0.54 -12.42 -4.77
N ASP A 256 -0.55 -12.63 -4.06
CA ASP A 256 -1.92 -12.79 -4.58
C ASP A 256 -2.60 -11.44 -4.88
N GLY A 257 -2.01 -10.32 -4.44
CA GLY A 257 -2.55 -8.97 -4.59
C GLY A 257 -3.38 -8.49 -3.41
N THR A 258 -3.55 -9.32 -2.37
CA THR A 258 -4.20 -8.90 -1.12
C THR A 258 -3.38 -7.81 -0.44
N GLY A 259 -4.03 -6.71 -0.04
CA GLY A 259 -3.37 -5.65 0.72
C GLY A 259 -3.43 -5.91 2.22
N TYR A 260 -2.45 -5.45 2.97
CA TYR A 260 -2.44 -5.50 4.43
C TYR A 260 -2.01 -4.16 4.99
N ALA A 261 -2.85 -3.56 5.83
CA ALA A 261 -2.51 -2.35 6.57
C ALA A 261 -2.55 -2.65 8.07
N ALA A 262 -1.74 -1.99 8.88
CA ALA A 262 -1.76 -2.20 10.33
C ALA A 262 -1.42 -0.93 11.10
N SER A 263 -2.00 -0.81 12.29
CA SER A 263 -1.57 0.10 13.35
C SER A 263 -1.00 -0.71 14.51
N SER A 264 -0.53 -0.03 15.56
CA SER A 264 -0.09 -0.67 16.81
C SER A 264 -1.16 -1.59 17.45
N ASP A 265 -2.45 -1.41 17.13
CA ASP A 265 -3.56 -2.10 17.80
C ASP A 265 -4.40 -3.02 16.89
N ALA A 266 -4.26 -2.93 15.56
CA ALA A 266 -5.10 -3.69 14.63
C ALA A 266 -4.43 -3.97 13.29
N VAL A 267 -4.82 -5.07 12.66
CA VAL A 267 -4.49 -5.39 11.28
C VAL A 267 -5.75 -5.38 10.40
N TYR A 268 -5.60 -4.93 9.16
CA TYR A 268 -6.64 -4.82 8.16
C TYR A 268 -6.25 -5.62 6.92
N VAL A 269 -7.10 -6.57 6.53
CA VAL A 269 -6.95 -7.31 5.27
C VAL A 269 -7.77 -6.62 4.20
N LEU A 270 -7.11 -6.17 3.14
CA LEU A 270 -7.70 -5.37 2.06
C LEU A 270 -7.90 -6.22 0.80
N LYS A 271 -9.11 -6.16 0.24
CA LYS A 271 -9.45 -6.84 -1.00
C LYS A 271 -10.06 -5.88 -2.00
N ARG A 272 -9.60 -5.96 -3.25
CA ARG A 272 -10.27 -5.29 -4.37
C ARG A 272 -11.58 -6.02 -4.61
N SER A 273 -12.66 -5.29 -4.88
CA SER A 273 -13.88 -5.90 -5.38
C SER A 273 -13.56 -6.66 -6.66
N ASP A 274 -14.04 -7.90 -6.75
CA ASP A 274 -14.03 -8.62 -8.00
C ASP A 274 -14.90 -7.85 -9.00
N THR A 275 -14.29 -7.03 -9.87
CA THR A 275 -14.94 -6.74 -11.13
C THR A 275 -14.98 -8.08 -11.86
N GLY A 276 -16.17 -8.65 -12.07
CA GLY A 276 -16.39 -9.95 -12.70
C GLY A 276 -15.58 -10.17 -13.99
N PRO A 277 -15.50 -11.42 -14.47
CA PRO A 277 -14.43 -11.87 -15.36
C PRO A 277 -14.27 -11.00 -16.62
N ARG A 278 -13.02 -10.63 -16.90
CA ARG A 278 -12.58 -10.07 -18.18
C ARG A 278 -12.60 -11.13 -19.28
#